data_AF-A0A920IA35-F1
#
_entry.id   AF-A0A920IA35-F1
#
_cell.length_a   1.000
_cell.length_b   1.000
_cell.length_c   1.000
_cell.angle_alpha   90.00
_cell.angle_beta   90.00
_cell.angle_gamma   90.00
#
_symmetry.space_group_name_H-M   'P 1'
#
loop_
_entity.id
_entity.type
_entity.pdbx_description
1 polymer ?
#
loop_
_entity_poly.entity_id
_entity_poly.type
_entity_poly.pdbx_seq_one_letter_code
_entity_poly.pdbx_strand_id
1 'polypeptide(L)'
;MPTFAEVTGLMNISYAGRTLATAPGLSEEKRTILLDAIKRALANPEYVMKEMNNKNPLMFKEGDELWATLRSSKAMVEKVKFWEMEE
;
A
#
# COMPACT_ATOMS: atom_id res chain seq x y z
N MET A 1 -28.27 -1.85 9.52
CA MET A 1 -27.44 -3.04 9.21
C MET A 1 -26.25 -3.03 10.14
N PRO A 2 -25.83 -4.19 10.68
CA PRO A 2 -24.61 -4.27 11.49
C PRO A 2 -23.40 -3.83 10.64
N THR A 3 -22.48 -3.13 11.27
CA THR A 3 -21.23 -2.68 10.68
C THR A 3 -20.28 -3.85 10.41
N PHE A 4 -19.33 -3.67 9.51
CA PHE A 4 -18.30 -4.70 9.23
C PHE A 4 -17.58 -5.16 10.51
N ALA A 5 -17.30 -4.25 11.43
CA ALA A 5 -16.68 -4.57 12.72
C ALA A 5 -17.62 -5.37 13.63
N GLU A 6 -18.92 -5.08 13.64
CA GLU A 6 -19.90 -5.84 14.42
C GLU A 6 -20.11 -7.26 13.86
N VAL A 7 -19.96 -7.46 12.55
CA VAL A 7 -20.10 -8.79 11.90
C VAL A 7 -18.81 -9.63 12.02
N THR A 8 -17.65 -9.01 11.83
CA THR A 8 -16.38 -9.74 11.68
C THR A 8 -15.44 -9.63 12.88
N GLY A 9 -15.66 -8.68 13.79
CA GLY A 9 -14.71 -8.32 14.84
C GLY A 9 -13.44 -7.63 14.33
N LEU A 10 -13.35 -7.32 13.03
CA LEU A 10 -12.18 -6.74 12.38
C LEU A 10 -12.44 -5.28 11.99
N MET A 11 -11.41 -4.43 12.07
CA MET A 11 -11.52 -3.07 11.53
C MET A 11 -11.55 -3.12 10.00
N ASN A 12 -12.51 -2.40 9.40
CA ASN A 12 -12.57 -2.24 7.96
C ASN A 12 -11.50 -1.24 7.50
N ILE A 13 -10.37 -1.75 7.00
CA ILE A 13 -9.32 -0.95 6.38
C ILE A 13 -9.40 -1.18 4.87
N SER A 14 -10.07 -0.27 4.17
CA SER A 14 -10.14 -0.29 2.71
C SER A 14 -9.20 0.77 2.14
N TYR A 15 -8.19 0.33 1.39
CA TYR A 15 -7.32 1.21 0.62
C TYR A 15 -6.96 0.58 -0.73
N ALA A 16 -6.95 1.40 -1.78
CA ALA A 16 -6.42 1.02 -3.07
C ALA A 16 -4.95 1.45 -3.15
N GLY A 17 -4.04 0.56 -2.76
CA GLY A 17 -2.60 0.82 -2.83
C GLY A 17 -2.05 0.64 -4.23
N ARG A 18 -1.23 1.60 -4.70
CA ARG A 18 -0.35 1.40 -5.86
C ARG A 18 1.07 1.22 -5.34
N THR A 19 1.72 0.13 -5.74
CA THR A 19 3.07 -0.20 -5.28
C THR A 19 4.01 -0.28 -6.46
N LEU A 20 5.21 0.27 -6.30
CA LEU A 20 6.32 0.09 -7.23
C LEU A 20 7.19 -1.06 -6.72
N ALA A 21 7.44 -2.05 -7.57
CA ALA A 21 8.33 -3.17 -7.29
C ALA A 21 9.24 -3.43 -8.49
N THR A 22 10.41 -4.00 -8.23
CA THR A 22 11.39 -4.35 -9.25
C THR A 22 11.49 -5.86 -9.39
N ALA A 23 11.89 -6.34 -10.57
CA ALA A 23 12.14 -7.76 -10.78
C ALA A 23 13.34 -8.24 -9.94
N PRO A 24 13.34 -9.51 -9.50
CA PRO A 24 14.51 -10.11 -8.85
C PRO A 24 15.77 -9.96 -9.71
N GLY A 25 16.91 -9.66 -9.07
CA GLY A 25 18.19 -9.52 -9.77
C GLY A 25 18.52 -8.11 -10.26
N LEU A 26 17.73 -7.09 -9.89
CA LEU A 26 18.14 -5.69 -10.09
C LEU A 26 19.42 -5.40 -9.31
N SER A 27 20.40 -4.77 -9.95
CA SER A 27 21.63 -4.36 -9.25
C SER A 27 21.34 -3.31 -8.17
N GLU A 28 22.11 -3.35 -7.08
CA GLU A 28 21.96 -2.40 -5.97
C GLU A 28 22.14 -0.94 -6.43
N GLU A 29 23.05 -0.67 -7.37
CA GLU A 29 23.22 0.67 -7.95
C GLU A 29 21.91 1.17 -8.59
N LYS A 30 21.27 0.37 -9.44
CA LYS A 30 20.00 0.74 -10.08
C LYS A 30 18.88 0.87 -9.06
N ARG A 31 18.87 0.01 -8.04
CA ARG A 31 17.92 0.09 -6.92
C ARG A 31 18.05 1.43 -6.20
N THR A 32 19.27 1.85 -5.85
CA THR A 32 19.53 3.13 -5.19
C THR A 32 19.07 4.31 -6.06
N ILE A 33 19.41 4.32 -7.34
CA ILE A 33 19.00 5.39 -8.28
C ILE A 33 17.47 5.53 -8.31
N LEU A 34 16.74 4.41 -8.39
CA LEU A 34 15.27 4.42 -8.41
C LEU A 34 14.68 4.87 -7.08
N LEU A 35 15.20 4.40 -5.95
CA LEU A 35 14.75 4.81 -4.62
C LEU A 35 14.97 6.31 -4.38
N ASP A 36 16.12 6.84 -4.78
CA ASP A 36 16.43 8.26 -4.66
C ASP A 36 15.50 9.13 -5.52
N ALA A 37 15.13 8.65 -6.72
CA ALA A 37 14.16 9.35 -7.57
C ALA A 37 12.77 9.38 -6.91
N ILE A 38 12.33 8.28 -6.31
CA ILE A 38 11.05 8.22 -5.56
C ILE A 38 11.08 9.17 -4.36
N LYS A 39 12.16 9.15 -3.57
CA LYS A 39 12.33 10.05 -2.42
C LYS A 39 12.30 11.52 -2.84
N ARG A 40 12.94 11.86 -3.97
CA ARG A 40 12.88 13.23 -4.55
C ARG A 40 11.47 13.61 -5.00
N ALA A 41 10.72 12.70 -5.62
CA ALA A 41 9.34 12.96 -6.00
C ALA A 41 8.46 13.22 -4.78
N LEU A 42 8.60 12.43 -3.72
CA LEU A 42 7.86 12.62 -2.47
C LEU A 42 8.25 13.87 -1.69
N ALA A 43 9.47 14.37 -1.88
CA ALA A 43 9.91 15.64 -1.34
C ALA A 43 9.45 16.85 -2.19
N ASN A 44 8.88 16.63 -3.39
CA ASN A 44 8.37 17.70 -4.23
C ASN A 44 7.00 18.18 -3.72
N PRO A 45 6.89 19.40 -3.19
CA PRO A 45 5.65 19.90 -2.61
C PRO A 45 4.52 20.04 -3.63
N GLU A 46 4.83 20.38 -4.89
CA GLU A 46 3.82 20.47 -5.96
C GLU A 46 3.20 19.10 -6.25
N TYR A 47 4.04 18.06 -6.29
CA TYR A 47 3.59 16.69 -6.49
C TYR A 47 2.72 16.22 -5.30
N VAL A 48 3.17 16.45 -4.07
CA VAL A 48 2.42 16.07 -2.87
C VAL A 48 1.06 16.78 -2.83
N MET A 49 1.02 18.09 -3.09
CA MET A 49 -0.23 18.85 -3.14
C MET A 49 -1.17 18.33 -4.23
N LYS A 50 -0.64 17.99 -5.41
CA LYS A 50 -1.43 17.41 -6.49
C LYS A 50 -2.07 16.08 -6.08
N GLU A 51 -1.31 15.18 -5.46
CA GLU A 51 -1.84 13.88 -5.02
C GLU A 51 -2.85 14.02 -3.88
N MET A 52 -2.61 14.95 -2.94
CA MET A 52 -3.60 15.29 -1.91
C MET A 52 -4.92 15.79 -2.51
N ASN A 53 -4.87 16.69 -3.50
CA ASN A 53 -6.07 17.19 -4.19
C ASN A 53 -6.81 16.07 -4.94
N ASN A 54 -6.09 15.07 -5.44
CA ASN A 54 -6.65 13.87 -6.07
C ASN A 54 -7.16 12.83 -5.07
N LYS A 55 -7.09 13.11 -3.75
CA LYS A 55 -7.44 12.18 -2.68
C LYS A 55 -6.61 10.88 -2.72
N ASN A 56 -5.36 10.99 -3.16
CA ASN A 56 -4.37 9.93 -3.14
C ASN A 56 -3.39 10.17 -1.98
N PRO A 57 -3.68 9.66 -0.76
CA PRO A 57 -2.73 9.79 0.33
C PRO A 57 -1.43 9.05 -0.02
N LEU A 58 -0.33 9.78 -0.03
CA LEU A 58 0.99 9.22 -0.30
C LEU A 58 1.53 8.55 0.96
N MET A 59 2.02 7.32 0.81
CA MET A 59 2.68 6.56 1.85
C MET A 59 3.99 6.01 1.29
N PHE A 60 5.08 6.24 2.00
CA PHE A 60 6.38 5.71 1.63
C PHE A 60 6.78 4.59 2.59
N LYS A 61 6.96 3.40 2.04
CA LYS A 61 7.49 2.21 2.71
C LYS A 61 8.47 1.56 1.75
N GLU A 62 9.62 1.13 2.23
CA GLU A 62 10.64 0.49 1.40
C GLU A 62 11.09 -0.85 1.99
N GLY A 63 11.56 -1.75 1.13
CA GLY A 63 12.11 -3.05 1.52
C GLY A 63 11.17 -3.86 2.41
N ASP A 64 11.67 -4.27 3.58
CA ASP A 64 10.96 -5.15 4.51
C ASP A 64 9.68 -4.52 5.06
N GLU A 65 9.62 -3.19 5.21
CA GLU A 65 8.43 -2.52 5.72
C GLU A 65 7.27 -2.61 4.72
N LEU A 66 7.58 -2.42 3.44
CA LEU A 66 6.62 -2.58 2.36
C LEU A 66 6.14 -4.04 2.29
N TRP A 67 7.07 -5.00 2.33
CA TRP A 67 6.75 -6.42 2.32
C TRP A 67 5.91 -6.85 3.52
N ALA A 68 6.22 -6.37 4.73
CA ALA A 68 5.45 -6.64 5.93
C ALA A 68 4.01 -6.11 5.79
N THR A 69 3.86 -4.91 5.25
CA THR A 69 2.55 -4.30 5.01
C THR A 69 1.73 -5.13 4.02
N LEU A 70 2.32 -5.51 2.88
CA LEU A 70 1.64 -6.33 1.86
C LEU A 70 1.22 -7.71 2.41
N ARG A 71 2.09 -8.36 3.20
CA ARG A 71 1.79 -9.66 3.83
C ARG A 71 0.67 -9.53 4.88
N SER A 72 0.69 -8.47 5.68
CA SER A 72 -0.37 -8.21 6.67
C SER A 72 -1.72 -8.00 5.98
N SER A 73 -1.76 -7.21 4.91
CA SER A 73 -2.99 -6.98 4.15
C SER A 73 -3.51 -8.27 3.51
N LYS A 74 -2.63 -9.08 2.92
CA LYS A 74 -2.99 -10.40 2.40
C LYS A 74 -3.61 -11.28 3.50
N ALA A 75 -2.97 -11.39 4.65
CA ALA A 75 -3.45 -12.23 5.75
C ALA A 75 -4.81 -11.77 6.30
N MET A 76 -5.06 -10.46 6.36
CA MET A 76 -6.37 -9.92 6.74
C MET A 76 -7.45 -10.31 5.71
N VAL A 77 -7.15 -10.10 4.44
CA VAL A 77 -8.06 -10.39 3.32
C VAL A 77 -8.41 -11.88 3.27
N GLU A 78 -7.43 -12.77 3.48
CA GLU A 78 -7.62 -14.22 3.59
C GLU A 78 -8.48 -14.66 4.79
N LYS A 79 -8.51 -13.89 5.90
CA LYS A 79 -9.35 -14.21 7.06
C LYS A 79 -10.82 -13.88 6.83
N VAL A 80 -11.09 -12.76 6.16
CA VAL A 80 -12.45 -12.29 5.92
C VAL A 80 -13.12 -13.12 4.82
N LYS A 81 -12.34 -13.69 3.90
CA LYS A 81 -12.82 -14.49 2.76
C LYS A 81 -14.06 -13.87 2.11
N PHE A 82 -14.03 -12.57 1.90
CA PHE A 82 -15.22 -11.83 1.46
C PHE A 82 -15.79 -12.35 0.12
N TRP A 83 -14.97 -13.04 -0.68
CA TRP A 83 -15.35 -13.71 -1.93
C TRP A 83 -16.05 -15.06 -1.76
N GLU A 84 -16.09 -15.62 -0.54
CA GLU A 84 -16.86 -16.82 -0.18
C GLU A 84 -18.15 -16.47 0.58
N MET A 85 -18.40 -15.19 0.88
CA MET A 85 -19.63 -14.76 1.55
C MET A 85 -20.79 -14.76 0.53
N GLU A 86 -21.90 -15.43 0.85
CA GLU A 86 -23.13 -15.39 0.04
C GLU A 86 -23.69 -13.96 0.01
N GLU A 87 -24.24 -13.55 -1.15
CA GLU A 87 -24.83 -12.21 -1.38
C GLU A 87 -26.01 -11.89 -0.44
#